data_AF-A0A4Y2K8H4-F1
#
_entry.id   AF-A0A4Y2K8H4-F1
#
_cell.length_a   1.000
_cell.length_b   1.000
_cell.length_c   1.000
_cell.angle_alpha   90.00
_cell.angle_beta   90.00
_cell.angle_gamma   90.00
#
_symmetry.space_group_name_H-M   'P 1'
#
loop_
_entity.id
_entity.type
_entity.pdbx_description
1 polymer ?
#
loop_
_entity_poly.entity_id
_entity_poly.type
_entity_poly.pdbx_seq_one_letter_code
_entity_poly.pdbx_strand_id
1 'polypeptide(L)'
;MLVATLDRCELSMRDSVFILEDTIDALGCNIDEFSISKSSIQKIRTEKLMERAENIKNYFQNKVPDVVTLHWDGKLLLALSVRKSKEERFPIVISYGLTEQLIGVPRLDNSTGKEQVQAVWKAILDWKL
;
A
#
# COMPACT_ATOMS: atom_id res chain seq x y z
N MET A 1 1.35 18.38 -4.74
CA MET A 1 0.64 17.43 -3.85
C MET A 1 1.47 17.20 -2.59
N LEU A 2 1.47 18.18 -1.68
CA LEU A 2 2.35 18.19 -0.51
C LEU A 2 2.08 16.97 0.39
N VAL A 3 0.82 16.67 0.71
CA VAL A 3 0.40 15.53 1.53
C VAL A 3 1.01 14.19 1.08
N ALA A 4 1.03 13.91 -0.23
CA ALA A 4 1.61 12.67 -0.73
C ALA A 4 3.13 12.63 -0.69
N THR A 5 3.78 13.81 -0.70
CA THR A 5 5.23 13.90 -0.51
C THR A 5 5.57 13.64 0.95
N LEU A 6 4.77 14.18 1.88
CA LEU A 6 4.91 13.91 3.32
C LEU A 6 4.70 12.43 3.65
N ASP A 7 3.78 11.75 2.96
CA ASP A 7 3.55 10.31 3.08
C ASP A 7 4.77 9.49 2.62
N ARG A 8 5.41 9.89 1.51
CA ARG A 8 6.66 9.27 1.04
C ARG A 8 7.84 9.49 1.98
N CYS A 9 7.81 10.56 2.77
CA CYS A 9 8.80 10.84 3.82
C CYS A 9 8.47 10.13 5.14
N GLU A 10 7.47 9.23 5.16
CA GLU A 10 7.04 8.46 6.33
C GLU A 10 6.65 9.32 7.54
N LEU A 11 6.19 10.55 7.28
CA LEU A 11 5.86 11.49 8.35
C LEU A 11 4.61 11.07 9.10
N SER A 12 4.62 11.30 10.41
CA SER A 12 3.44 11.07 11.23
C SER A 12 2.31 12.03 10.80
N MET A 13 1.08 11.67 11.16
CA MET A 13 -0.08 12.54 10.93
C MET A 13 0.10 13.91 11.60
N ARG A 14 0.76 13.95 12.77
CA ARG A 14 1.01 15.19 13.50
C ARG A 14 2.02 16.06 12.75
N ASP A 15 3.15 15.49 12.35
CA ASP A 15 4.20 16.24 11.65
C ASP A 15 3.70 16.74 10.30
N SER A 16 2.81 15.98 9.67
CA SER A 16 2.18 16.40 8.42
C SER A 16 1.24 17.58 8.60
N VAL A 17 0.47 17.64 9.68
CA VAL A 17 -0.35 18.83 10.00
C VAL A 17 0.54 20.04 10.18
N PHE A 18 1.59 19.93 11.00
CA PHE A 18 2.52 21.04 11.24
C PHE A 18 3.17 21.55 9.96
N ILE A 19 3.71 20.65 9.12
CA ILE A 19 4.36 21.06 7.87
C ILE A 19 3.35 21.67 6.89
N LEU A 20 2.09 21.20 6.89
CA LEU A 20 1.04 21.80 6.06
C LEU A 20 0.70 23.22 6.53
N GLU A 21 0.53 23.41 7.84
CA GLU A 21 0.27 24.72 8.45
C GLU A 21 1.41 25.71 8.16
N ASP A 22 2.65 25.30 8.45
CA ASP A 22 3.85 26.12 8.19
C ASP A 22 4.00 26.47 6.70
N THR A 23 3.66 25.53 5.81
CA THR A 23 3.72 25.80 4.36
C THR A 23 2.64 26.79 3.93
N ILE A 24 1.43 26.72 4.49
CA ILE A 24 0.34 27.65 4.17
C ILE A 24 0.66 29.06 4.65
N ASP A 25 1.19 29.17 5.87
CA ASP A 25 1.65 30.45 6.44
C ASP A 25 2.79 31.06 5.60
N ALA A 26 3.79 30.26 5.24
CA ALA A 26 4.89 30.69 4.38
C ALA A 26 4.44 31.13 2.97
N LEU A 27 3.32 30.59 2.47
CA LEU A 27 2.70 31.01 1.21
C LEU A 27 1.84 32.27 1.35
N GLY A 28 1.68 32.79 2.57
CA GLY A 28 0.86 33.96 2.87
C GLY A 28 -0.65 33.69 2.74
N CYS A 29 -1.06 32.41 2.77
CA CYS A 29 -2.45 32.02 2.70
C CYS A 29 -3.06 31.96 4.10
N ASN A 30 -4.35 32.25 4.23
CA ASN A 30 -5.03 32.13 5.51
C ASN A 30 -5.29 30.65 5.84
N ILE A 31 -4.78 30.18 6.97
CA ILE A 31 -4.96 28.79 7.45
C ILE A 31 -6.45 28.46 7.63
N ASP A 32 -7.28 29.42 8.05
CA ASP A 32 -8.71 29.22 8.27
C ASP A 32 -9.49 28.88 6.98
N GLU A 33 -8.91 29.17 5.81
CA GLU A 33 -9.49 28.80 4.51
C GLU A 33 -9.30 27.31 4.19
N PHE A 34 -8.43 26.62 4.91
CA PHE A 34 -8.10 25.21 4.69
C PHE A 34 -8.66 24.33 5.81
N SER A 35 -9.45 23.30 5.46
CA SER A 35 -9.89 22.28 6.42
C SER A 35 -8.79 21.25 6.67
N ILE A 36 -7.77 21.65 7.45
CA ILE A 36 -6.65 20.79 7.85
C ILE A 36 -7.08 19.97 9.07
N SER A 37 -7.64 18.80 8.81
CA SER A 37 -7.97 17.84 9.86
C SER A 37 -7.21 16.54 9.65
N LYS A 38 -7.00 15.78 10.73
CA LYS A 38 -6.39 14.45 10.66
C LYS A 38 -7.15 13.53 9.69
N SER A 39 -8.49 13.58 9.68
CA SER A 39 -9.30 12.77 8.77
C SER A 39 -9.14 13.21 7.32
N SER A 40 -9.09 14.52 7.03
CA SER A 40 -8.84 15.05 5.68
C SER A 40 -7.49 14.56 5.13
N ILE A 41 -6.43 14.65 5.93
CA ILE A 41 -5.08 14.20 5.54
C ILE A 41 -5.06 12.68 5.33
N GLN A 42 -5.67 11.90 6.23
CA GLN A 42 -5.71 10.45 6.12
C GLN A 42 -6.46 10.01 4.86
N LYS A 43 -7.58 10.67 4.54
CA LYS A 43 -8.34 10.44 3.31
C LYS A 43 -7.46 10.68 2.07
N ILE A 44 -6.83 11.84 1.98
CA ILE A 44 -5.94 12.18 0.85
C ILE A 44 -4.79 11.18 0.73
N ARG A 45 -4.15 10.79 1.85
CA ARG A 45 -3.11 9.75 1.84
C ARG A 45 -3.62 8.43 1.28
N THR A 46 -4.80 8.01 1.72
CA THR A 46 -5.42 6.75 1.27
C THR A 46 -5.72 6.79 -0.23
N GLU A 47 -6.31 7.88 -0.72
CA GLU A 47 -6.58 8.09 -2.14
C GLU A 47 -5.28 8.05 -2.98
N LYS A 48 -4.20 8.67 -2.49
CA LYS A 48 -2.91 8.67 -3.19
C LYS A 48 -2.16 7.35 -3.13
N LEU A 49 -2.36 6.56 -2.08
CA LEU A 49 -1.87 5.19 -2.03
C LEU A 49 -2.63 4.28 -3.00
N MET A 50 -3.95 4.43 -3.12
CA MET A 50 -4.76 3.70 -4.11
C MET A 50 -4.36 4.05 -5.54
N GLU A 51 -4.26 5.35 -5.86
CA GLU A 51 -3.79 5.82 -7.18
C GLU A 51 -2.40 5.27 -7.51
N ARG A 52 -1.49 5.24 -6.53
CA ARG A 52 -0.15 4.66 -6.70
C ARG A 52 -0.22 3.15 -6.96
N ALA A 53 -1.03 2.41 -6.21
CA ALA A 53 -1.17 0.97 -6.38
C ALA A 53 -1.73 0.62 -7.77
N GLU A 54 -2.74 1.36 -8.24
CA GLU A 54 -3.28 1.23 -9.61
C GLU A 54 -2.22 1.53 -10.67
N ASN A 55 -1.45 2.61 -10.49
CA ASN A 55 -0.38 2.96 -11.42
C ASN A 55 0.71 1.88 -11.49
N ILE A 56 1.10 1.29 -10.36
CA ILE A 56 2.05 0.17 -10.32
C ILE A 56 1.49 -1.04 -11.07
N LYS A 57 0.22 -1.39 -10.79
CA LYS A 57 -0.46 -2.52 -11.42
C LYS A 57 -0.55 -2.35 -12.93
N ASN A 58 -1.00 -1.19 -13.41
CA ASN A 58 -1.09 -0.87 -14.83
C ASN A 58 0.29 -0.89 -15.51
N TYR A 59 1.30 -0.30 -14.88
CA TYR A 59 2.67 -0.30 -15.40
C TYR A 59 3.23 -1.72 -15.54
N PHE A 60 2.99 -2.57 -14.55
CA PHE A 60 3.41 -3.96 -14.57
C PHE A 60 2.70 -4.76 -15.66
N GLN A 61 1.37 -4.65 -15.75
CA GLN A 61 0.56 -5.35 -16.77
C GLN A 61 1.00 -5.01 -18.20
N ASN A 62 1.46 -3.79 -18.47
CA ASN A 62 1.94 -3.38 -19.78
C ASN A 62 3.32 -3.96 -20.16
N LYS A 63 4.04 -4.56 -19.19
CA LYS A 63 5.43 -5.03 -19.36
C LYS A 63 5.64 -6.49 -19.05
N VAL A 64 4.64 -7.15 -18.45
CA VAL A 64 4.75 -8.54 -18.03
C VAL A 64 4.82 -9.47 -19.25
N PRO A 65 5.79 -10.40 -19.31
CA PRO A 65 5.87 -11.40 -20.37
C PRO A 65 4.85 -12.53 -20.17
N ASP A 66 4.68 -13.37 -21.21
CA ASP A 66 3.76 -14.52 -21.17
C ASP A 66 4.12 -15.56 -20.10
N VAL A 67 5.41 -15.64 -19.72
CA VAL A 67 5.91 -16.58 -18.71
C VAL A 67 6.60 -15.81 -17.60
N VAL A 68 6.12 -16.02 -16.38
CA VAL A 68 6.67 -15.43 -15.16
C VAL A 68 6.86 -16.49 -14.08
N THR A 69 7.72 -16.21 -13.10
CA THR A 69 7.87 -17.07 -11.92
C THR A 69 7.09 -16.47 -10.76
N LEU A 70 6.29 -17.30 -10.09
CA LEU A 70 5.54 -16.91 -8.90
C LEU A 70 6.25 -17.45 -7.65
N HIS A 71 6.45 -16.57 -6.67
CA HIS A 71 7.03 -16.88 -5.38
C HIS A 71 6.06 -16.46 -4.28
N TRP A 72 5.89 -17.30 -3.27
CA TRP A 72 5.11 -16.95 -2.08
C TRP A 72 5.69 -17.62 -0.85
N ASP A 73 5.62 -16.94 0.28
CA ASP A 73 5.98 -17.50 1.58
C ASP A 73 5.19 -16.83 2.69
N GLY A 74 4.82 -17.58 3.72
CA GLY A 74 4.05 -17.08 4.84
C GLY A 74 4.92 -16.41 5.90
N LYS A 75 4.43 -15.35 6.53
CA LYS A 75 5.09 -14.69 7.66
C LYS A 75 4.09 -14.27 8.73
N LEU A 76 4.37 -14.64 9.98
CA LEU A 76 3.61 -14.16 11.13
C LEU A 76 4.01 -12.71 11.46
N LEU A 77 3.09 -11.77 11.28
CA LEU A 77 3.24 -10.34 11.64
C LEU A 77 2.33 -9.96 12.79
N LEU A 78 2.64 -8.89 13.52
CA LEU A 78 1.74 -8.36 14.54
C LEU A 78 0.45 -7.85 13.89
N ALA A 79 -0.69 -8.21 14.47
CA ALA A 79 -1.98 -7.70 14.04
C ALA A 79 -2.08 -6.20 14.34
N LEU A 80 -2.68 -5.45 13.42
CA LEU A 80 -2.97 -4.02 13.63
C LEU A 80 -4.19 -3.81 14.54
N SER A 81 -5.07 -4.81 14.65
CA SER A 81 -6.37 -4.71 15.32
C SER A 81 -6.37 -5.19 16.78
N VAL A 82 -5.51 -6.14 17.14
CA VAL A 82 -5.52 -6.78 18.46
C VAL A 82 -4.13 -6.73 19.07
N ARG A 83 -4.04 -6.09 20.25
CA ARG A 83 -2.79 -5.97 21.00
C ARG A 83 -2.27 -7.37 21.34
N LYS A 84 -1.06 -7.70 20.86
CA LYS A 84 -0.32 -8.97 21.06
C LYS A 84 -0.78 -10.19 20.25
N SER A 85 -1.70 -10.09 19.30
CA SER A 85 -1.94 -11.20 18.37
C SER A 85 -1.00 -11.13 17.16
N LYS A 86 -0.69 -12.28 16.59
CA LYS A 86 -0.01 -12.40 15.30
C LYS A 86 -1.04 -12.84 14.26
N GLU A 87 -0.92 -12.29 13.07
CA GLU A 87 -1.66 -12.69 11.89
C GLU A 87 -0.68 -13.22 10.86
N GLU A 88 -1.07 -14.27 10.14
CA GLU A 88 -0.29 -14.75 9.02
C GLU A 88 -0.54 -13.86 7.81
N ARG A 89 0.56 -13.31 7.28
CA ARG A 89 0.61 -12.53 6.06
C ARG A 89 1.35 -13.33 5.02
N PHE A 90 0.79 -13.38 3.83
CA PHE A 90 1.26 -14.25 2.78
C PHE A 90 1.67 -13.42 1.56
N PRO A 91 2.88 -12.82 1.56
CA PRO A 91 3.39 -12.10 0.39
C PRO A 91 3.46 -13.01 -0.83
N ILE A 92 2.88 -12.54 -1.92
CA ILE A 92 2.91 -13.18 -3.23
C ILE A 92 3.65 -12.24 -4.18
N VAL A 93 4.75 -12.71 -4.73
CA VAL A 93 5.67 -11.96 -5.57
C VAL A 93 5.77 -12.64 -6.92
N ILE A 94 5.81 -11.84 -7.97
CA ILE A 94 6.13 -12.30 -9.32
C ILE A 94 7.49 -11.78 -9.71
N SER A 95 8.30 -12.64 -10.34
CA SER A 95 9.58 -12.28 -10.89
C SER A 95 9.65 -12.61 -12.39
N TYR A 96 10.31 -11.73 -13.15
CA TYR A 96 10.74 -11.99 -14.52
C TYR A 96 12.01 -11.18 -14.82
N GLY A 97 13.02 -11.81 -15.42
CA GLY A 97 14.32 -11.17 -15.63
C GLY A 97 14.92 -10.65 -14.32
N LEU A 98 15.12 -9.33 -14.22
CA LEU A 98 15.60 -8.63 -13.02
C LEU A 98 14.49 -7.85 -12.30
N THR A 99 13.22 -8.07 -12.66
CA THR A 99 12.07 -7.37 -12.10
C THR A 99 11.36 -8.27 -11.10
N GLU A 100 11.03 -7.72 -9.94
CA GLU A 100 10.16 -8.34 -8.95
C GLU A 100 8.98 -7.41 -8.64
N GLN A 101 7.79 -7.98 -8.51
CA GLN A 101 6.57 -7.26 -8.20
C GLN A 101 5.78 -7.99 -7.12
N LEU A 102 5.55 -7.32 -6.00
CA LEU A 102 4.61 -7.77 -4.98
C LEU A 102 3.18 -7.57 -5.50
N ILE A 103 2.43 -8.64 -5.65
CA ILE A 103 1.05 -8.60 -6.18
C ILE A 103 -0.01 -8.75 -5.08
N GLY A 104 0.39 -9.18 -3.89
CA GLY A 104 -0.52 -9.25 -2.76
C GLY A 104 0.17 -9.61 -1.47
N VAL A 105 -0.46 -9.24 -0.36
CA VAL A 105 -0.10 -9.70 1.00
C VAL A 105 -1.38 -10.09 1.75
N PRO A 106 -2.16 -11.06 1.25
CA PRO A 106 -3.37 -11.51 1.91
C PRO A 106 -3.11 -11.96 3.36
N ARG A 107 -4.10 -11.72 4.21
CA ARG A 107 -4.20 -12.40 5.49
C ARG A 107 -4.61 -13.84 5.24
N LEU A 108 -3.97 -14.80 5.90
CA LEU A 108 -4.46 -16.16 5.96
C LEU A 108 -5.02 -16.43 7.37
N ASP A 109 -6.21 -17.02 7.42
CA ASP A 109 -6.81 -17.48 8.68
C ASP A 109 -6.16 -18.77 9.16
N ASN A 110 -5.69 -19.59 8.22
CA ASN A 110 -4.85 -20.75 8.45
C ASN A 110 -3.90 -20.96 7.25
N SER A 111 -2.77 -21.61 7.48
CA SER A 111 -1.71 -21.84 6.48
C SER A 111 -1.91 -23.13 5.67
N THR A 112 -3.13 -23.66 5.59
CA THR A 112 -3.35 -24.89 4.81
C THR A 112 -3.10 -24.65 3.33
N GLY A 113 -2.69 -25.69 2.61
CA GLY A 113 -2.39 -25.57 1.18
C GLY A 113 -3.57 -25.06 0.34
N LYS A 114 -4.81 -25.36 0.76
CA LYS A 114 -6.02 -24.87 0.08
C LYS A 114 -6.15 -23.35 0.18
N GLU A 115 -6.02 -22.80 1.38
CA GLU A 115 -6.12 -21.37 1.65
C GLU A 115 -4.98 -20.60 0.95
N GLN A 116 -3.77 -21.18 0.93
CA GLN A 116 -2.63 -20.63 0.18
C GLN A 116 -2.91 -20.58 -1.33
N VAL A 117 -3.36 -21.70 -1.93
CA VAL A 117 -3.69 -21.75 -3.37
C VAL A 117 -4.81 -20.79 -3.72
N GLN A 118 -5.83 -20.65 -2.88
CA GLN A 118 -6.91 -19.67 -3.09
C GLN A 118 -6.40 -18.24 -3.05
N ALA A 119 -5.51 -17.91 -2.11
CA ALA A 119 -4.90 -16.59 -2.00
C ALA A 119 -4.05 -16.25 -3.24
N VAL A 120 -3.24 -17.21 -3.70
CA VAL A 120 -2.47 -17.10 -4.95
C VAL A 120 -3.37 -16.90 -6.15
N TRP A 121 -4.37 -17.76 -6.33
CA TRP A 121 -5.29 -17.70 -7.46
C TRP A 121 -6.04 -16.36 -7.53
N LYS A 122 -6.50 -15.86 -6.38
CA LYS A 122 -7.15 -14.55 -6.30
C LYS A 122 -6.22 -13.40 -6.69
N ALA A 123 -4.95 -13.46 -6.28
CA ALA A 123 -3.96 -12.44 -6.64
C ALA A 123 -3.67 -12.45 -8.15
N ILE A 124 -3.52 -13.63 -8.75
CA ILE A 124 -3.35 -13.80 -10.21
C ILE A 124 -4.54 -13.18 -10.97
N LEU A 125 -5.77 -13.54 -10.59
CA LEU A 125 -6.98 -13.00 -11.22
C LEU A 125 -7.10 -11.48 -11.07
N ASP A 126 -6.82 -10.94 -9.88
CA ASP A 126 -6.85 -9.50 -9.64
C ASP A 126 -5.86 -8.78 -10.56
N TRP A 127 -4.65 -9.34 -10.73
CA TRP A 127 -3.61 -8.78 -11.57
C TRP A 127 -3.73 -9.13 -13.06
N LYS A 128 -4.78 -9.86 -13.47
CA LYS A 128 -5.04 -10.28 -14.85
C LYS A 128 -3.85 -11.01 -15.48
N LEU A 129 -3.28 -11.94 -14.71
CA LEU A 129 -2.16 -12.79 -15.11
C LEU A 129 -2.62 -14.21 -15.42
#